data_AF-A0A7M1AUF1-F1
#
_entry.id   AF-A0A7M1AUF1-F1
#
_cell.length_a   1.000
_cell.length_b   1.000
_cell.length_c   1.000
_cell.angle_alpha   90.00
_cell.angle_beta   90.00
_cell.angle_gamma   90.00
#
_symmetry.space_group_name_H-M   'P 1'
#
loop_
_entity.id
_entity.type
_entity.pdbx_description
1 polymer ?
#
loop_
_entity_poly.entity_id
_entity_poly.type
_entity_poly.pdbx_seq_one_letter_code
_entity_poly.pdbx_strand_id
1 'polypeptide(L)'
;MLKSLSLILLSTAIFANDTQFFCADPSEYIQKDNTQSSTYKNCKRNGMTYWYTDTGKVKSQVNFIDGKENGIYTSFYDNGAKKLTVKYVDGQKHDIQKIFYDNGVLGSEVNYVMGRREGVMKEWDIEGYLYSEVYYKNNYKVGLKKYYDHQGNVIKTETYKMDRNPVMQKLLKDKREEIMIDLSKYGLVPKDAPKEMRVK
;
A
#
# COMPACT_ATOMS: atom_id res chain seq x y z
N MET A 1 -12.35 -5.99 79.08
CA MET A 1 -12.16 -6.91 77.94
C MET A 1 -13.40 -6.84 77.06
N LEU A 2 -13.14 -6.67 75.76
CA LEU A 2 -13.96 -6.68 74.54
C LEU A 2 -15.37 -6.05 74.50
N LYS A 3 -15.48 -5.14 73.50
CA LYS A 3 -16.65 -4.40 73.04
C LYS A 3 -17.45 -5.17 71.97
N SER A 4 -18.72 -4.80 71.93
CA SER A 4 -19.81 -4.98 70.96
C SER A 4 -19.52 -5.25 69.47
N LEU A 5 -20.38 -6.13 68.92
CA LEU A 5 -21.16 -6.09 67.66
C LEU A 5 -20.74 -5.12 66.53
N SER A 6 -20.74 -5.61 65.28
CA SER A 6 -21.80 -5.32 64.29
C SER A 6 -21.58 -6.05 62.95
N LEU A 7 -22.68 -6.50 62.35
CA LEU A 7 -22.80 -7.12 61.03
C LEU A 7 -23.01 -6.03 59.96
N ILE A 8 -22.27 -6.06 58.85
CA ILE A 8 -22.58 -5.26 57.65
C ILE A 8 -22.36 -6.13 56.40
N LEU A 9 -23.44 -6.36 55.66
CA LEU A 9 -23.43 -6.77 54.25
C LEU A 9 -23.13 -5.52 53.42
N LEU A 10 -22.16 -5.54 52.51
CA LEU A 10 -22.13 -4.63 51.37
C LEU A 10 -21.39 -5.26 50.17
N SER A 11 -22.04 -5.16 49.03
CA SER A 11 -21.63 -5.59 47.69
C SER A 11 -20.33 -4.94 47.23
N THR A 12 -19.49 -5.68 46.49
CA THR A 12 -18.53 -5.04 45.56
C THR A 12 -18.58 -5.67 44.17
N ALA A 13 -18.83 -4.76 43.24
CA ALA A 13 -18.93 -4.85 41.80
C ALA A 13 -17.93 -5.79 41.09
N ILE A 14 -18.44 -6.41 40.02
CA ILE A 14 -17.67 -6.91 38.90
C ILE A 14 -16.91 -5.72 38.29
N PHE A 15 -15.59 -5.70 38.40
CA PHE A 15 -14.79 -4.80 37.58
C PHE A 15 -14.71 -5.40 36.17
N ALA A 16 -15.38 -4.75 35.22
CA ALA A 16 -15.10 -4.95 33.82
C ALA A 16 -13.62 -4.61 33.59
N ASN A 17 -12.85 -5.60 33.16
CA ASN A 17 -11.49 -5.37 32.66
C ASN A 17 -11.58 -4.61 31.34
N ASP A 18 -11.81 -3.30 31.41
CA ASP A 18 -11.45 -2.39 30.34
C ASP A 18 -9.92 -2.30 30.34
N THR A 19 -9.27 -3.30 29.74
CA THR A 19 -7.91 -3.13 29.24
C THR A 19 -7.98 -2.14 28.07
N GLN A 20 -8.10 -0.85 28.39
CA GLN A 20 -7.53 0.18 27.54
C GLN A 20 -6.05 -0.16 27.45
N PHE A 21 -5.62 -0.69 26.31
CA PHE A 21 -4.21 -0.76 25.95
C PHE A 21 -3.70 0.68 25.88
N PHE A 22 -3.32 1.23 27.03
CA PHE A 22 -2.60 2.48 27.09
C PHE A 22 -1.25 2.23 26.43
N CYS A 23 -0.99 3.00 25.38
CA CYS A 23 0.31 3.13 24.73
C CYS A 23 1.30 3.88 25.62
N ALA A 24 1.44 3.40 26.86
CA ALA A 24 2.16 4.06 27.94
C ALA A 24 3.66 3.74 27.93
N ASP A 25 4.11 2.82 27.08
CA ASP A 25 5.52 2.51 26.96
C ASP A 25 6.12 3.16 25.70
N PRO A 26 6.93 4.21 25.84
CA PRO A 26 7.61 4.86 24.73
C PRO A 26 8.84 4.08 24.22
N SER A 27 9.19 2.97 24.87
CA SER A 27 10.32 2.15 24.46
C SER A 27 10.08 1.47 23.11
N GLU A 28 11.17 1.24 22.40
CA GLU A 28 11.15 0.48 21.15
C GLU A 28 11.08 -1.02 21.46
N TYR A 29 10.10 -1.70 20.87
CA TYR A 29 9.92 -3.15 21.03
C TYR A 29 9.63 -3.83 19.69
N ILE A 30 9.95 -5.12 19.59
CA ILE A 30 9.69 -5.93 18.39
C ILE A 30 8.52 -6.87 18.67
N GLN A 31 7.50 -6.81 17.80
CA GLN A 31 6.43 -7.80 17.76
C GLN A 31 6.71 -8.79 16.62
N LYS A 32 6.68 -10.08 16.90
CA LYS A 32 6.98 -11.13 15.91
C LYS A 32 6.06 -12.33 16.08
N ASP A 33 5.59 -12.86 14.95
CA ASP A 33 4.96 -14.17 14.80
C ASP A 33 5.53 -14.89 13.55
N ASN A 34 4.90 -16.00 13.13
CA ASN A 34 5.35 -16.77 11.97
C ASN A 34 5.13 -16.05 10.62
N THR A 35 4.31 -15.00 10.59
CA THR A 35 3.95 -14.25 9.37
C THR A 35 4.67 -12.91 9.27
N GLN A 36 5.08 -12.32 10.39
CA GLN A 36 5.66 -10.98 10.43
C GLN A 36 6.62 -10.77 11.61
N SER A 37 7.60 -9.88 11.42
CA SER A 37 8.35 -9.20 12.49
C SER A 37 8.29 -7.70 12.27
N SER A 38 8.00 -6.89 13.29
CA SER A 38 7.85 -5.44 13.18
C SER A 38 8.36 -4.73 14.43
N THR A 39 9.10 -3.64 14.21
CA THR A 39 9.52 -2.74 15.28
C THR A 39 8.42 -1.71 15.55
N TYR A 40 8.12 -1.48 16.82
CA TYR A 40 7.13 -0.52 17.29
C TYR A 40 7.75 0.47 18.27
N LYS A 41 7.24 1.71 18.25
CA LYS A 41 7.53 2.79 19.19
C LYS A 41 6.26 3.60 19.40
N ASN A 42 5.91 3.93 20.64
CA ASN A 42 4.67 4.66 20.96
C ASN A 42 3.43 4.02 20.31
N CYS A 43 3.34 2.68 20.32
CA CYS A 43 2.32 1.86 19.65
C CYS A 43 2.16 2.04 18.14
N LYS A 44 3.11 2.67 17.46
CA LYS A 44 3.13 2.78 16.00
C LYS A 44 4.30 1.98 15.46
N ARG A 45 4.15 1.38 14.27
CA ARG A 45 5.30 0.79 13.58
C ARG A 45 6.34 1.87 13.33
N ASN A 46 7.55 1.63 13.81
CA ASN A 46 8.66 2.58 13.72
C ASN A 46 9.95 1.77 13.70
N GLY A 47 10.56 1.66 12.53
CA GLY A 47 11.68 0.76 12.25
C GLY A 47 11.35 -0.32 11.22
N MET A 48 12.25 -1.28 11.09
CA MET A 48 12.13 -2.35 10.09
C MET A 48 10.96 -3.27 10.37
N THR A 49 10.29 -3.65 9.28
CA THR A 49 9.24 -4.65 9.23
C THR A 49 9.57 -5.67 8.15
N TYR A 50 9.38 -6.95 8.49
CA TYR A 50 9.58 -8.11 7.64
C TYR A 50 8.29 -8.90 7.58
N TRP A 51 7.90 -9.36 6.39
CA TRP A 51 6.84 -10.35 6.21
C TRP A 51 7.46 -11.65 5.75
N TYR A 52 6.94 -12.77 6.24
CA TYR A 52 7.47 -14.10 5.98
C TYR A 52 6.54 -14.91 5.07
N THR A 53 7.11 -15.89 4.38
CA THR A 53 6.38 -17.00 3.75
C THR A 53 5.90 -17.98 4.82
N ASP A 54 5.05 -18.93 4.43
CA ASP A 54 4.67 -20.09 5.24
C ASP A 54 5.87 -20.94 5.70
N THR A 55 6.92 -20.96 4.88
CA THR A 55 8.22 -21.61 5.14
C THR A 55 9.18 -20.74 5.98
N GLY A 56 8.78 -19.55 6.41
CA GLY A 56 9.58 -18.66 7.27
C GLY A 56 10.64 -17.82 6.54
N LYS A 57 10.70 -17.85 5.20
CA LYS A 57 11.61 -16.99 4.41
C LYS A 57 11.07 -15.57 4.33
N VAL A 58 11.94 -14.57 4.19
CA VAL A 58 11.51 -13.18 4.01
C VAL A 58 10.82 -13.02 2.65
N LYS A 59 9.53 -12.73 2.67
CA LYS A 59 8.69 -12.43 1.51
C LYS A 59 8.83 -10.97 1.09
N SER A 60 8.88 -10.06 2.06
CA SER A 60 9.10 -8.64 1.82
C SER A 60 9.59 -7.93 3.07
N GLN A 61 10.11 -6.72 2.87
CA GLN A 61 10.60 -5.85 3.94
C GLN A 61 10.44 -4.38 3.57
N VAL A 62 10.23 -3.53 4.58
CA VAL A 62 10.26 -2.07 4.48
C VAL A 62 10.48 -1.46 5.87
N ASN A 63 10.98 -0.24 5.93
CA ASN A 63 11.03 0.54 7.15
C ASN A 63 9.74 1.36 7.33
N PHE A 64 9.31 1.54 8.58
CA PHE A 64 8.20 2.41 8.96
C PHE A 64 8.70 3.59 9.79
N ILE A 65 8.05 4.76 9.64
CA ILE A 65 8.20 5.91 10.53
C ILE A 65 6.78 6.35 10.93
N ASP A 66 6.49 6.33 12.22
CA ASP A 66 5.20 6.70 12.80
C ASP A 66 3.98 6.05 12.11
N GLY A 67 4.11 4.75 11.82
CA GLY A 67 3.07 3.93 11.20
C GLY A 67 2.98 4.05 9.68
N LYS A 68 3.84 4.83 9.02
CA LYS A 68 3.88 4.97 7.55
C LYS A 68 5.14 4.36 6.97
N GLU A 69 5.02 3.69 5.82
CA GLU A 69 6.15 3.14 5.09
C GLU A 69 7.09 4.28 4.66
N ASN A 70 8.37 4.13 4.95
CA ASN A 70 9.39 5.12 4.62
C ASN A 70 10.75 4.44 4.42
N GLY A 71 11.30 4.55 3.21
CA GLY A 71 12.51 3.84 2.79
C GLY A 71 12.26 2.88 1.62
N ILE A 72 13.20 1.97 1.36
CA ILE A 72 13.08 1.02 0.25
C ILE A 72 12.24 -0.17 0.67
N TYR A 73 11.09 -0.34 0.02
CA TYR A 73 10.36 -1.60 0.04
C TYR A 73 11.04 -2.59 -0.90
N THR A 74 11.26 -3.81 -0.43
CA THR A 74 11.76 -4.93 -1.25
C THR A 74 10.87 -6.14 -1.05
N SER A 75 10.51 -6.84 -2.13
CA SER A 75 9.93 -8.19 -2.06
C SER A 75 10.75 -9.19 -2.81
N PHE A 76 10.60 -10.47 -2.46
CA PHE A 76 11.41 -11.57 -2.97
C PHE A 76 10.53 -12.67 -3.59
N TYR A 77 11.13 -13.46 -4.47
CA TYR A 77 10.64 -14.75 -4.91
C TYR A 77 10.99 -15.83 -3.89
N ASP A 78 10.37 -17.02 -4.00
CA ASP A 78 10.62 -18.13 -3.07
C ASP A 78 12.05 -18.68 -3.11
N ASN A 79 12.73 -18.47 -4.24
CA ASN A 79 14.17 -18.75 -4.42
C ASN A 79 15.08 -17.70 -3.75
N GLY A 80 14.52 -16.63 -3.16
CA GLY A 80 15.25 -15.53 -2.54
C GLY A 80 15.68 -14.42 -3.50
N ALA A 81 15.45 -14.57 -4.80
CA ALA A 81 15.74 -13.51 -5.77
C ALA A 81 14.83 -12.30 -5.52
N LYS A 82 15.38 -11.10 -5.72
CA LYS A 82 14.63 -9.86 -5.63
C LYS A 82 13.53 -9.86 -6.69
N LYS A 83 12.30 -9.56 -6.30
CA LYS A 83 11.13 -9.48 -7.17
C LYS A 83 10.72 -8.05 -7.48
N LEU A 84 10.76 -7.19 -6.47
CA LEU A 84 10.33 -5.80 -6.59
C LEU A 84 11.13 -4.92 -5.64
N THR A 85 11.49 -3.72 -6.10
CA THR A 85 11.95 -2.63 -5.24
C THR A 85 11.23 -1.34 -5.57
N VAL A 86 10.85 -0.56 -4.56
CA VAL A 86 10.33 0.79 -4.73
C VAL A 86 10.58 1.61 -3.46
N LYS A 87 10.83 2.90 -3.61
CA LYS A 87 10.96 3.81 -2.46
C LYS A 87 9.58 4.23 -1.98
N TYR A 88 9.40 4.27 -0.68
CA TYR A 88 8.25 4.87 0.00
C TYR A 88 8.69 6.12 0.74
N VAL A 89 7.86 7.16 0.69
CA VAL A 89 7.97 8.38 1.51
C VAL A 89 6.57 8.65 2.06
N ASP A 90 6.44 8.65 3.39
CA ASP A 90 5.19 8.85 4.11
C ASP A 90 4.01 7.99 3.61
N GLY A 91 4.27 6.70 3.36
CA GLY A 91 3.28 5.74 2.89
C GLY A 91 2.95 5.83 1.40
N GLN A 92 3.64 6.68 0.64
CA GLN A 92 3.43 6.83 -0.81
C GLN A 92 4.66 6.37 -1.59
N LYS A 93 4.42 5.63 -2.69
CA LYS A 93 5.49 5.27 -3.62
C LYS A 93 6.12 6.52 -4.22
N HIS A 94 7.43 6.49 -4.31
CA HIS A 94 8.24 7.53 -4.92
C HIS A 94 9.40 6.88 -5.69
N ASP A 95 9.92 7.61 -6.68
CA ASP A 95 11.10 7.24 -7.46
C ASP A 95 10.84 5.97 -8.30
N ILE A 96 11.91 5.38 -8.83
CA ILE A 96 11.83 4.21 -9.69
C ILE A 96 11.36 2.98 -8.91
N GLN A 97 10.21 2.45 -9.29
CA GLN A 97 9.87 1.05 -9.01
C GLN A 97 10.55 0.17 -10.06
N LYS A 98 11.21 -0.89 -9.60
CA LYS A 98 11.77 -1.96 -10.45
C LYS A 98 11.10 -3.28 -10.12
N ILE A 99 10.75 -4.04 -11.13
CA ILE A 99 10.27 -5.42 -11.04
C ILE A 99 11.26 -6.29 -11.81
N PHE A 100 11.65 -7.39 -11.21
CA PHE A 100 12.62 -8.32 -11.77
C PHE A 100 11.94 -9.66 -12.03
N TYR A 101 12.47 -10.43 -12.98
CA TYR A 101 12.20 -11.86 -13.13
C TYR A 101 12.90 -12.65 -12.02
N ASP A 102 12.52 -13.91 -11.84
CA ASP A 102 13.08 -14.80 -10.82
C ASP A 102 14.54 -15.19 -11.07
N ASN A 103 15.00 -15.05 -12.32
CA ASN A 103 16.42 -15.12 -12.73
C ASN A 103 17.22 -13.84 -12.44
N GLY A 104 16.57 -12.79 -11.90
CA GLY A 104 17.20 -11.51 -11.55
C GLY A 104 17.27 -10.48 -12.68
N VAL A 105 16.85 -10.82 -13.90
CA VAL A 105 16.75 -9.87 -15.02
C VAL A 105 15.70 -8.81 -14.71
N LEU A 106 15.98 -7.54 -15.03
CA LEU A 106 15.01 -6.46 -14.87
C LEU A 106 13.85 -6.69 -15.84
N GLY A 107 12.62 -6.86 -15.35
CA GLY A 107 11.44 -7.07 -16.19
C GLY A 107 10.63 -5.80 -16.44
N SER A 108 10.60 -4.86 -15.50
CA SER A 108 10.05 -3.52 -15.76
C SER A 108 10.55 -2.46 -14.81
N GLU A 109 10.49 -1.21 -15.26
CA GLU A 109 10.70 -0.05 -14.40
C GLU A 109 9.75 1.08 -14.75
N VAL A 110 9.34 1.83 -13.73
CA VAL A 110 8.51 3.03 -13.88
C VAL A 110 8.74 3.97 -12.69
N ASN A 111 8.79 5.28 -12.98
CA ASN A 111 8.92 6.29 -11.94
C ASN A 111 7.58 6.59 -11.25
N TYR A 112 7.63 6.81 -9.94
CA TYR A 112 6.51 7.26 -9.11
C TYR A 112 6.75 8.66 -8.53
N VAL A 113 5.74 9.52 -8.63
CA VAL A 113 5.68 10.83 -7.98
C VAL A 113 4.40 10.87 -7.15
N MET A 114 4.53 11.01 -5.82
CA MET A 114 3.39 11.06 -4.89
C MET A 114 2.38 9.91 -5.11
N GLY A 115 2.88 8.67 -5.18
CA GLY A 115 2.07 7.48 -5.37
C GLY A 115 1.53 7.26 -6.79
N ARG A 116 1.89 8.11 -7.77
CA ARG A 116 1.42 8.00 -9.15
C ARG A 116 2.55 7.73 -10.13
N ARG A 117 2.34 6.81 -11.07
CA ARG A 117 3.24 6.57 -12.20
C ARG A 117 3.32 7.82 -13.07
N GLU A 118 4.54 8.24 -13.38
CA GLU A 118 4.87 9.45 -14.11
C GLU A 118 6.12 9.21 -14.96
N GLY A 119 6.09 9.51 -16.26
CA GLY A 119 7.22 9.29 -17.16
C GLY A 119 7.14 7.96 -17.91
N VAL A 120 8.23 7.59 -18.59
CA VAL A 120 8.29 6.38 -19.41
C VAL A 120 8.39 5.15 -18.51
N MET A 121 7.47 4.20 -18.71
CA MET A 121 7.61 2.83 -18.23
C MET A 121 8.27 2.00 -19.32
N LYS A 122 9.26 1.19 -18.93
CA LYS A 122 9.92 0.21 -19.80
C LYS A 122 9.65 -1.19 -19.27
N GLU A 123 9.49 -2.12 -20.21
CA GLU A 123 9.33 -3.55 -19.96
C GLU A 123 10.39 -4.28 -20.79
N TRP A 124 11.09 -5.23 -20.18
CA TRP A 124 12.04 -6.12 -20.84
C TRP A 124 11.54 -7.56 -20.73
N ASP A 125 11.98 -8.43 -21.62
CA ASP A 125 11.71 -9.86 -21.52
C ASP A 125 12.68 -10.58 -20.56
N ILE A 126 12.50 -11.89 -20.42
CA ILE A 126 13.29 -12.74 -19.50
C ILE A 126 14.77 -12.86 -19.89
N GLU A 127 15.11 -12.55 -21.14
CA GLU A 127 16.48 -12.53 -21.67
C GLU A 127 17.13 -11.13 -21.53
N GLY A 128 16.33 -10.11 -21.21
CA GLY A 128 16.77 -8.75 -20.95
C GLY A 128 16.68 -7.82 -22.16
N TYR A 129 16.03 -8.24 -23.25
CA TYR A 129 15.78 -7.34 -24.39
C TYR A 129 14.60 -6.42 -24.07
N LEU A 130 14.72 -5.15 -24.48
CA LEU A 130 13.62 -4.19 -24.31
C LEU A 130 12.42 -4.70 -25.11
N TYR A 131 11.33 -5.02 -24.42
CA TYR A 131 10.12 -5.56 -25.02
C TYR A 131 9.13 -4.45 -25.38
N SER A 132 8.95 -3.46 -24.49
CA SER A 132 8.06 -2.34 -24.77
C SER A 132 8.34 -1.08 -23.94
N GLU A 133 7.87 0.06 -24.43
CA GLU A 133 7.86 1.32 -23.67
C GLU A 133 6.51 2.05 -23.83
N VAL A 134 6.06 2.72 -22.76
CA VAL A 134 4.87 3.58 -22.79
C VAL A 134 4.99 4.71 -21.77
N TYR A 135 4.52 5.91 -22.11
CA TYR A 135 4.52 7.05 -21.20
C TYR A 135 3.31 7.02 -20.25
N TYR A 136 3.54 7.28 -18.96
CA TYR A 136 2.53 7.48 -17.94
C TYR A 136 2.43 8.94 -17.52
N LYS A 137 1.21 9.45 -17.37
CA LYS A 137 0.89 10.72 -16.71
C LYS A 137 -0.16 10.47 -15.63
N ASN A 138 0.16 10.73 -14.36
CA ASN A 138 -0.77 10.50 -13.25
C ASN A 138 -1.45 9.11 -13.27
N ASN A 139 -0.68 8.03 -13.43
CA ASN A 139 -1.16 6.64 -13.60
C ASN A 139 -1.85 6.28 -14.93
N TYR A 140 -2.08 7.23 -15.84
CA TYR A 140 -2.69 6.95 -17.15
C TYR A 140 -1.62 6.81 -18.22
N LYS A 141 -1.73 5.79 -19.07
CA LYS A 141 -0.91 5.67 -20.28
C LYS A 141 -1.29 6.79 -21.27
N VAL A 142 -0.30 7.42 -21.89
CA VAL A 142 -0.49 8.50 -22.86
C VAL A 142 0.45 8.30 -24.04
N GLY A 143 -0.04 8.57 -25.25
CA GLY A 143 0.76 8.55 -26.46
C GLY A 143 0.90 7.15 -27.03
N LEU A 144 2.06 6.87 -27.62
CA LEU A 144 2.33 5.59 -28.27
C LEU A 144 2.98 4.63 -27.28
N LYS A 145 2.39 3.44 -27.13
CA LYS A 145 3.15 2.28 -26.66
C LYS A 145 3.86 1.67 -27.87
N LYS A 146 5.16 1.44 -27.75
CA LYS A 146 5.96 0.76 -28.76
C LYS A 146 6.35 -0.62 -28.25
N TYR A 147 6.38 -1.59 -29.15
CA TYR A 147 6.91 -2.93 -28.90
C TYR A 147 8.10 -3.16 -29.81
N TYR A 148 9.11 -3.88 -29.31
CA TYR A 148 10.37 -4.07 -30.00
C TYR A 148 10.67 -5.56 -30.23
N ASP A 149 11.45 -5.85 -31.27
CA ASP A 149 12.15 -7.13 -31.41
C ASP A 149 13.46 -7.13 -30.58
N HIS A 150 14.17 -8.26 -30.57
CA HIS A 150 15.43 -8.39 -29.83
C HIS A 150 16.58 -7.57 -30.46
N GLN A 151 16.41 -7.03 -31.67
CA GLN A 151 17.36 -6.12 -32.31
C GLN A 151 17.07 -4.65 -31.95
N GLY A 152 15.96 -4.37 -31.24
CA GLY A 152 15.55 -3.03 -30.85
C GLY A 152 14.75 -2.28 -31.92
N ASN A 153 14.26 -2.96 -32.96
CA ASN A 153 13.38 -2.34 -33.96
C ASN A 153 11.94 -2.34 -33.48
N VAL A 154 11.19 -1.27 -33.77
CA VAL A 154 9.77 -1.20 -33.44
C VAL A 154 8.97 -2.12 -34.36
N ILE A 155 8.35 -3.15 -33.78
CA ILE A 155 7.52 -4.13 -34.52
C ILE A 155 6.02 -3.82 -34.44
N LYS A 156 5.60 -3.07 -33.42
CA LYS A 156 4.20 -2.71 -33.22
C LYS A 156 4.08 -1.39 -32.46
N THR A 157 3.06 -0.61 -32.78
CA THR A 157 2.65 0.54 -31.97
C THR A 157 1.17 0.45 -31.61
N GLU A 158 0.81 0.94 -30.42
CA GLU A 158 -0.56 1.10 -29.96
C GLU A 158 -0.76 2.52 -29.44
N THR A 159 -1.82 3.19 -29.88
CA THR A 159 -2.11 4.55 -29.42
C THR A 159 -2.99 4.52 -28.19
N TYR A 160 -2.46 5.04 -27.08
CA TYR A 160 -3.21 5.39 -25.90
C TYR A 160 -3.55 6.88 -25.99
N LYS A 161 -4.78 7.18 -26.40
CA LYS A 161 -5.32 8.52 -26.13
C LYS A 161 -5.36 8.68 -24.62
N MET A 162 -5.22 9.92 -24.11
CA MET A 162 -5.66 10.23 -22.75
C MET A 162 -7.17 9.97 -22.70
N ASP A 163 -7.57 8.71 -22.67
CA ASP A 163 -8.93 8.29 -22.40
C ASP A 163 -9.08 8.55 -20.91
N ARG A 164 -9.30 9.83 -20.59
CA ARG A 164 -10.18 10.18 -19.49
C ARG A 164 -11.45 9.42 -19.82
N ASN A 165 -11.59 8.25 -19.22
CA ASN A 165 -12.83 7.49 -19.20
C ASN A 165 -13.98 8.52 -19.14
N PRO A 166 -15.03 8.43 -19.98
CA PRO A 166 -16.13 9.39 -19.95
C PRO A 166 -16.66 9.66 -18.52
N VAL A 167 -16.58 8.65 -17.65
CA VAL A 167 -16.84 8.74 -16.21
C VAL A 167 -15.85 9.68 -15.49
N MET A 168 -14.55 9.62 -15.80
CA MET A 168 -13.53 10.53 -15.28
C MET A 168 -13.64 11.96 -15.85
N GLN A 169 -14.06 12.14 -17.11
CA GLN A 169 -14.37 13.48 -17.63
C GLN A 169 -15.54 14.10 -16.85
N LYS A 170 -16.58 13.31 -16.61
CA LYS A 170 -17.73 13.71 -15.80
C LYS A 170 -17.31 14.01 -14.35
N LEU A 171 -16.57 13.12 -13.71
CA LEU A 171 -16.06 13.30 -12.34
C LEU A 171 -15.11 14.50 -12.18
N LEU A 172 -14.26 14.79 -13.16
CA LEU A 172 -13.34 15.94 -13.09
C LEU A 172 -14.03 17.28 -13.40
N LYS A 173 -15.10 17.25 -14.20
CA LYS A 173 -15.99 18.40 -14.43
C LYS A 173 -16.84 18.66 -13.18
N ASP A 174 -17.38 17.60 -12.59
CA ASP A 174 -18.19 17.64 -11.36
C ASP A 174 -17.33 18.02 -10.14
N LYS A 175 -16.04 17.65 -10.07
CA LYS A 175 -15.12 18.02 -8.96
C LYS A 175 -14.64 19.48 -8.97
N ARG A 176 -14.88 20.24 -10.05
CA ARG A 176 -14.61 21.70 -10.05
C ARG A 176 -15.74 22.50 -9.41
N GLU A 177 -16.87 21.87 -9.13
CA GLU A 177 -17.93 22.40 -8.29
C GLU A 177 -17.91 21.56 -7.01
N GLU A 178 -17.58 22.16 -5.86
CA GLU A 178 -17.59 21.46 -4.57
C GLU A 178 -18.97 20.90 -4.26
N ILE A 179 -19.28 19.65 -4.65
CA ILE A 179 -20.55 19.02 -4.29
C ILE A 179 -20.34 17.53 -4.00
N MET A 180 -20.76 17.15 -2.80
CA MET A 180 -20.93 15.77 -2.31
C MET A 180 -21.59 14.90 -3.38
N ILE A 181 -20.86 13.92 -3.93
CA ILE A 181 -21.39 13.00 -4.93
C ILE A 181 -22.26 11.95 -4.23
N ASP A 182 -23.58 12.03 -4.39
CA ASP A 182 -24.50 10.98 -3.94
C ASP A 182 -24.40 9.76 -4.87
N LEU A 183 -23.55 8.80 -4.49
CA LEU A 183 -23.28 7.56 -5.22
C LEU A 183 -24.53 6.67 -5.39
N SER A 184 -25.60 6.89 -4.62
CA SER A 184 -26.86 6.14 -4.77
C SER A 184 -27.58 6.47 -6.09
N LYS A 185 -27.38 7.67 -6.66
CA LYS A 185 -27.93 8.06 -7.98
C LYS A 185 -27.35 7.26 -9.15
N TYR A 186 -26.22 6.61 -8.94
CA TYR A 186 -25.52 5.84 -9.96
C TYR A 186 -25.64 4.32 -9.75
N GLY A 187 -26.48 3.88 -8.80
CA GLY A 187 -26.68 2.45 -8.51
C GLY A 187 -25.47 1.76 -7.89
N LEU A 188 -24.49 2.52 -7.38
CA LEU A 188 -23.24 2.01 -6.83
C LEU A 188 -23.34 1.68 -5.33
N VAL A 189 -24.50 1.91 -4.72
CA VAL A 189 -24.81 1.58 -3.31
C VAL A 189 -26.27 1.10 -3.22
N PRO A 190 -26.58 0.06 -2.44
CA PRO A 190 -27.97 -0.34 -2.15
C PRO A 190 -28.78 0.83 -1.56
N LYS A 191 -30.07 0.93 -1.90
CA LYS A 191 -30.95 2.03 -1.44
C LYS A 191 -31.04 2.13 0.09
N ASP A 192 -30.67 1.06 0.78
CA ASP A 192 -30.90 0.86 2.21
C ASP A 192 -29.60 1.04 3.03
N ALA A 193 -28.52 1.53 2.41
CA ALA A 193 -27.23 1.70 3.09
C ALA A 193 -27.31 2.78 4.20
N PRO A 194 -26.75 2.52 5.41
CA PRO A 194 -26.77 3.46 6.52
C PRO A 194 -26.12 4.80 6.16
N LYS A 195 -26.66 5.91 6.69
CA LYS A 195 -26.19 7.29 6.44
C LYS A 195 -24.69 7.51 6.74
N GLU A 196 -24.10 6.65 7.56
CA GLU A 196 -22.69 6.68 7.97
C GLU A 196 -21.70 6.26 6.86
N MET A 197 -22.15 5.58 5.80
CA MET A 197 -21.31 5.23 4.64
C MET A 197 -21.11 6.39 3.64
N ARG A 198 -21.65 7.58 3.92
CA ARG A 198 -21.41 8.81 3.16
C ARG A 198 -20.42 9.68 3.94
N VAL A 199 -19.13 9.41 3.80
CA VAL A 199 -18.09 10.16 4.53
C VAL A 199 -17.78 11.48 3.80
N LYS A 200 -17.62 12.55 4.59
CA LYS A 200 -17.35 13.96 4.20
C LYS A 200 -16.26 14.14 3.15
#